data_AF-A0A1U8N4N9-F1
#
_entry.id   AF-A0A1U8N4N9-F1
#
_cell.length_a   1.000
_cell.length_b   1.000
_cell.length_c   1.000
_cell.angle_alpha   90.00
_cell.angle_beta   90.00
_cell.angle_gamma   90.00
#
_symmetry.space_group_name_H-M   'P 1'
#
loop_
_entity.id
_entity.type
_entity.pdbx_description
1 polymer ?
#
loop_
_entity_poly.entity_id
_entity_poly.type
_entity_poly.pdbx_seq_one_letter_code
_entity_poly.pdbx_strand_id
1 'polypeptide(L)'
;MKPLRKAVFPVGGLGTRFLPATKASPKEMLPVVDRPLIQYAVDEAVEAGIEQMIFVTGRGKSAIEDHFDIAYELESTMAARGKSLEILDATRLKPGAVAYVRQQEPMGLGHAVWCARDIVGDEPFAVLLADDFM
;
A
#
# COMPACT_ATOMS: atom_id res chain seq x y z
N MET A 1 -25.07 -7.86 -9.34
CA MET A 1 -24.10 -7.53 -8.28
C MET A 1 -23.28 -6.35 -8.78
N LYS A 2 -23.01 -5.31 -7.97
CA LYS A 2 -22.08 -4.25 -8.37
C LYS A 2 -20.66 -4.87 -8.50
N PRO A 3 -19.86 -4.52 -9.52
CA PRO A 3 -18.51 -5.07 -9.68
C PRO A 3 -17.61 -4.60 -8.53
N LEU A 4 -16.72 -5.48 -8.06
CA LEU A 4 -15.76 -5.16 -7.01
C LEU A 4 -14.53 -4.48 -7.63
N ARG A 5 -14.36 -3.17 -7.42
CA ARG A 5 -13.29 -2.38 -8.05
C ARG A 5 -12.38 -1.63 -7.08
N LYS A 6 -12.72 -1.61 -5.79
CA LYS A 6 -12.01 -0.85 -4.75
C LYS A 6 -11.50 -1.75 -3.65
N ALA A 7 -10.29 -1.50 -3.18
CA ALA A 7 -9.71 -2.17 -2.02
C ALA A 7 -9.19 -1.15 -1.00
N VAL A 8 -9.47 -1.40 0.28
CA VAL A 8 -8.99 -0.61 1.41
C VAL A 8 -7.86 -1.37 2.10
N PHE A 9 -6.74 -0.67 2.33
CA PHE A 9 -5.53 -1.18 2.97
C PHE A 9 -5.30 -0.43 4.29
N PRO A 10 -5.67 -1.02 5.44
CA PRO A 10 -5.38 -0.45 6.76
C PRO A 10 -3.88 -0.57 7.09
N VAL A 11 -3.11 0.50 6.87
CA VAL A 11 -1.65 0.53 7.03
C VAL A 11 -1.17 1.56 8.06
N GLY A 12 -2.06 1.95 8.98
CA GLY A 12 -1.80 2.94 10.03
C GLY A 12 -1.16 2.39 11.31
N GLY A 13 -0.96 1.08 11.41
CA GLY A 13 -0.49 0.41 12.63
C GLY A 13 0.98 0.73 12.97
N LEU A 14 1.30 0.77 14.27
CA LEU A 14 2.66 1.04 14.75
C LEU A 14 3.61 -0.18 14.67
N GLY A 15 3.08 -1.39 14.51
CA GLY A 15 3.91 -2.59 14.36
C GLY A 15 4.77 -2.92 15.59
N THR A 16 4.28 -2.65 16.82
CA THR A 16 5.06 -2.78 18.06
C THR A 16 5.60 -4.18 18.33
N ARG A 17 4.98 -5.22 17.77
CA ARG A 17 5.46 -6.61 17.86
C ARG A 17 6.78 -6.86 17.12
N PHE A 18 7.16 -5.98 16.20
CA PHE A 18 8.37 -6.10 15.36
C PHE A 18 9.45 -5.08 15.75
N LEU A 19 9.35 -4.47 16.93
CA LEU A 19 10.43 -3.61 17.42
C LEU A 19 11.71 -4.43 17.65
N PRO A 20 12.90 -3.87 17.36
CA PRO A 20 13.14 -2.48 16.97
C PRO A 20 13.02 -2.19 15.47
N ALA A 21 12.78 -3.19 14.61
CA ALA A 21 12.77 -3.01 13.15
C ALA A 21 11.73 -1.97 12.70
N THR A 22 10.57 -1.96 13.35
CA THR A 22 9.46 -1.03 13.03
C THR A 22 9.56 0.35 13.70
N LYS A 23 10.69 0.66 14.38
CA LYS A 23 10.87 1.95 15.05
C LYS A 23 10.80 3.13 14.07
N ALA A 24 11.34 2.95 12.86
CA ALA A 24 11.42 3.98 11.82
C ALA A 24 10.98 3.49 10.44
N SER A 25 10.64 2.20 10.32
CA SER A 25 10.10 1.62 9.09
C SER A 25 8.67 1.10 9.34
N PRO A 26 7.72 1.33 8.43
CA PRO A 26 6.38 0.73 8.54
C PRO A 26 6.46 -0.81 8.61
N LYS A 27 5.60 -1.45 9.42
CA LYS A 27 5.53 -2.93 9.44
C LYS A 27 5.18 -3.50 8.07
N GLU A 28 4.38 -2.76 7.30
CA GLU A 28 3.92 -3.13 5.95
C GLU A 28 5.05 -3.06 4.91
N MET A 29 6.16 -2.39 5.23
CA MET A 29 7.37 -2.31 4.42
C MET A 29 8.41 -3.37 4.80
N LEU A 30 8.12 -4.27 5.74
CA LEU A 30 9.02 -5.37 6.04
C LEU A 30 9.08 -6.31 4.83
N PRO A 31 10.29 -6.64 4.33
CA PRO A 31 10.43 -7.46 3.14
C PRO A 31 10.20 -8.94 3.45
N VAL A 32 9.48 -9.62 2.56
CA VAL A 32 9.51 -11.07 2.41
C VAL A 32 10.37 -11.36 1.20
N VAL A 33 11.61 -11.78 1.44
CA VAL A 33 12.65 -11.95 0.41
C VAL A 33 13.02 -10.63 -0.28
N ASP A 34 12.28 -10.22 -1.32
CA ASP A 34 12.63 -9.12 -2.22
C ASP A 34 11.57 -8.01 -2.31
N ARG A 35 10.36 -8.25 -1.80
CA ARG A 35 9.23 -7.31 -1.87
C ARG A 35 8.66 -7.04 -0.47
N PRO A 36 8.21 -5.80 -0.19
CA PRO A 36 7.53 -5.50 1.06
C PRO A 36 6.17 -6.20 1.12
N LEU A 37 5.70 -6.52 2.33
CA LEU A 37 4.37 -7.13 2.56
C LEU A 37 3.24 -6.40 1.80
N ILE A 38 3.27 -5.07 1.77
CA ILE A 38 2.25 -4.29 1.09
C ILE A 38 2.22 -4.50 -0.43
N GLN A 39 3.35 -4.80 -1.07
CA GLN A 39 3.40 -5.09 -2.50
C GLN A 39 2.61 -6.35 -2.82
N TYR A 40 2.76 -7.41 -2.02
CA TYR A 40 2.00 -8.66 -2.22
C TYR A 40 0.49 -8.44 -2.11
N ALA A 41 0.03 -7.68 -1.12
CA ALA A 41 -1.38 -7.36 -0.97
C ALA A 41 -1.93 -6.53 -2.14
N VAL A 42 -1.13 -5.64 -2.71
CA VAL A 42 -1.51 -4.86 -3.90
C VAL A 42 -1.52 -5.74 -5.15
N ASP A 43 -0.52 -6.59 -5.33
CA ASP A 43 -0.43 -7.53 -6.45
C ASP A 43 -1.67 -8.45 -6.46
N GLU A 44 -2.06 -8.98 -5.30
CA GLU A 44 -3.27 -9.81 -5.13
C GLU A 44 -4.55 -9.04 -5.52
N ALA A 45 -4.68 -7.78 -5.08
CA ALA A 45 -5.82 -6.95 -5.45
C ALA A 45 -5.87 -6.69 -6.96
N VAL A 46 -4.72 -6.40 -7.60
CA VAL A 46 -4.62 -6.20 -9.04
C VAL A 46 -5.01 -7.47 -9.80
N GLU A 47 -4.52 -8.64 -9.37
CA GLU A 47 -4.87 -9.93 -9.97
C GLU A 47 -6.38 -10.22 -9.85
N ALA A 48 -7.01 -9.83 -8.73
CA ALA A 48 -8.45 -9.93 -8.52
C ALA A 48 -9.29 -8.92 -9.34
N GLY A 49 -8.67 -8.03 -10.11
CA GLY A 49 -9.35 -7.05 -10.96
C GLY A 49 -9.78 -5.77 -10.23
N ILE A 50 -9.19 -5.48 -9.06
CA ILE A 50 -9.33 -4.19 -8.37
C ILE A 50 -8.60 -3.11 -9.15
N GLU A 51 -9.23 -1.94 -9.27
CA GLU A 51 -8.73 -0.81 -10.05
C GLU A 51 -8.36 0.39 -9.17
N GLN A 52 -8.86 0.44 -7.93
CA GLN A 52 -8.61 1.52 -6.98
C GLN A 52 -8.13 1.00 -5.63
N MET A 53 -6.97 1.49 -5.19
CA MET A 53 -6.29 1.12 -3.96
C MET A 53 -6.35 2.29 -2.99
N ILE A 54 -6.96 2.08 -1.83
CA ILE A 54 -7.20 3.12 -0.83
C ILE A 54 -6.40 2.79 0.43
N PHE A 55 -5.30 3.50 0.63
CA PHE A 55 -4.43 3.30 1.78
C PHE A 55 -4.87 4.20 2.92
N VAL A 56 -5.18 3.59 4.06
CA VAL A 56 -5.50 4.30 5.29
C VAL A 56 -4.25 4.31 6.16
N THR A 57 -3.50 5.43 6.11
CA THR A 57 -2.16 5.55 6.70
C THR A 57 -2.17 6.26 8.05
N GLY A 58 -1.11 6.03 8.83
CA GLY A 58 -0.80 6.76 10.06
C GLY A 58 0.28 7.83 9.83
N ARG A 59 0.84 8.37 10.92
CA ARG A 59 2.05 9.20 10.87
C ARG A 59 3.28 8.34 10.55
N GLY A 60 4.28 8.90 9.87
CA GLY A 60 5.54 8.20 9.57
C GLY A 60 5.43 7.07 8.55
N LYS A 61 4.47 7.16 7.62
CA LYS A 61 4.19 6.14 6.60
C LYS A 61 4.52 6.58 5.17
N SER A 62 5.36 7.60 5.00
CA SER A 62 5.74 8.11 3.67
C SER A 62 6.40 7.05 2.78
N ALA A 63 7.13 6.09 3.37
CA ALA A 63 7.72 5.00 2.60
C ALA A 63 6.70 4.15 1.83
N ILE A 64 5.44 4.07 2.27
CA ILE A 64 4.37 3.40 1.52
C ILE A 64 3.90 4.28 0.35
N GLU A 65 3.87 5.60 0.55
CA GLU A 65 3.52 6.58 -0.48
C GLU A 65 4.58 6.54 -1.60
N ASP A 66 5.86 6.65 -1.23
CA ASP A 66 7.00 6.68 -2.16
C ASP A 66 7.18 5.35 -2.92
N HIS A 67 6.84 4.20 -2.31
CA HIS A 67 6.99 2.88 -2.92
C HIS A 67 6.11 2.67 -4.16
N PHE A 68 4.91 3.27 -4.17
CA PHE A 68 3.95 3.17 -5.29
C PHE A 68 4.02 4.36 -6.26
N ASP A 69 5.02 5.23 -6.11
CA ASP A 69 5.31 6.36 -7.00
C ASP A 69 6.61 6.13 -7.80
N ILE A 70 6.96 7.09 -8.66
CA ILE A 70 8.18 7.10 -9.45
C ILE A 70 9.38 7.39 -8.55
N ALA A 71 10.34 6.47 -8.53
CA ALA A 71 11.61 6.63 -7.81
C ALA A 71 12.63 7.38 -8.69
N TYR A 72 12.37 8.67 -8.95
CA TYR A 72 13.05 9.45 -10.00
C TYR A 72 14.59 9.31 -10.03
N GLU A 73 15.25 9.49 -8.88
CA GLU A 73 16.71 9.41 -8.78
C GLU A 73 17.23 7.99 -9.00
N LEU A 74 16.54 6.99 -8.44
CA LEU A 74 16.88 5.57 -8.60
C LEU A 74 16.81 5.15 -10.06
N GLU A 75 15.69 5.46 -10.71
CA GLU A 75 15.45 5.09 -12.11
C GLU A 75 16.43 5.76 -13.06
N SER A 76 16.67 7.06 -12.86
CA SER A 76 17.67 7.81 -13.64
C SER A 76 19.07 7.21 -13.48
N THR A 77 19.43 6.83 -12.26
CA THR A 77 20.74 6.21 -11.96
C THR A 77 20.86 4.82 -12.57
N MET A 78 19.81 4.01 -12.54
CA MET A 78 19.79 2.68 -13.15
C MET A 78 19.90 2.76 -14.68
N ALA A 79 19.13 3.67 -15.30
CA ALA A 79 19.18 3.91 -16.74
C ALA A 79 20.58 4.37 -17.17
N ALA A 80 21.20 5.31 -16.44
CA ALA A 80 22.57 5.78 -16.72
C ALA A 80 23.63 4.67 -16.60
N ARG A 81 23.35 3.60 -15.85
CA ARG A 81 24.21 2.42 -15.69
C ARG A 81 23.82 1.26 -16.61
N GLY A 82 22.88 1.46 -17.53
CA GLY A 82 22.40 0.41 -18.45
C GLY A 82 21.67 -0.75 -17.77
N LYS A 83 21.08 -0.53 -16.58
CA LYS A 83 20.31 -1.55 -15.86
C LYS A 83 18.84 -1.52 -16.28
N SER A 84 18.23 -2.70 -16.43
CA SER A 84 16.79 -2.84 -16.69
C SER A 84 15.96 -2.28 -15.54
N LEU A 85 14.83 -1.63 -15.86
CA LEU A 85 13.85 -1.13 -14.91
C LEU A 85 12.66 -2.09 -14.70
N GLU A 86 12.61 -3.22 -15.41
CA GLU A 86 11.48 -4.17 -15.37
C GLU A 86 11.14 -4.66 -13.96
N ILE A 87 12.14 -4.70 -13.06
CA ILE A 87 11.94 -5.08 -11.65
C ILE A 87 11.02 -4.11 -10.89
N LEU A 88 10.82 -2.89 -11.42
CA LEU A 88 9.98 -1.85 -10.83
C LEU A 88 8.59 -1.76 -11.50
N ASP A 89 8.32 -2.52 -12.56
CA ASP A 89 7.07 -2.37 -13.32
C ASP A 89 5.82 -2.63 -12.46
N ALA A 90 5.91 -3.60 -11.53
CA ALA A 90 4.83 -3.94 -10.61
C ALA A 90 4.64 -2.93 -9.47
N THR A 91 5.62 -2.05 -9.21
CA THR A 91 5.51 -1.06 -8.13
C THR A 91 4.68 0.14 -8.56
N ARG A 92 4.45 0.36 -9.87
CA ARG A 92 3.73 1.53 -10.38
C ARG A 92 2.30 1.20 -10.72
N LEU A 93 1.40 1.91 -10.06
CA LEU A 93 -0.02 1.92 -10.41
C LEU A 93 -0.33 3.11 -11.32
N LYS A 94 -1.45 3.05 -12.05
CA LYS A 94 -1.88 4.14 -12.92
C LYS A 94 -2.10 5.41 -12.07
N PRO A 95 -1.75 6.62 -12.57
CA PRO A 95 -2.07 7.86 -11.87
C PRO A 95 -3.55 7.92 -11.49
N GLY A 96 -3.83 8.18 -10.20
CA GLY A 96 -5.19 8.21 -9.65
C GLY A 96 -5.78 6.86 -9.22
N ALA A 97 -5.13 5.73 -9.52
CA ALA A 97 -5.53 4.42 -9.02
C ALA A 97 -5.26 4.27 -7.51
N VAL A 98 -4.34 5.06 -6.96
CA VAL A 98 -4.00 5.05 -5.54
C VAL A 98 -4.51 6.31 -4.85
N ALA A 99 -5.17 6.14 -3.71
CA ALA A 99 -5.55 7.22 -2.82
C ALA A 99 -5.03 6.98 -1.41
N TYR A 100 -4.61 8.05 -0.74
CA TYR A 100 -4.16 8.01 0.65
C TYR A 100 -5.07 8.84 1.54
N VAL A 101 -5.50 8.26 2.65
CA VAL A 101 -6.23 8.96 3.72
C VAL A 101 -5.54 8.74 5.05
N ARG A 102 -5.47 9.78 5.88
CA ARG A 102 -4.89 9.66 7.22
C ARG A 102 -5.95 9.13 8.19
N GLN A 103 -5.62 8.10 8.95
CA GLN A 103 -6.47 7.60 10.04
C GLN A 103 -6.56 8.62 11.19
N GLN A 104 -5.52 9.44 11.37
CA GLN A 104 -5.33 10.42 12.46
C GLN A 104 -5.15 9.78 13.85
N GLU A 105 -6.09 8.93 14.27
CA GLU A 105 -6.09 8.25 15.56
C GLU A 105 -6.12 6.71 15.41
N PRO A 106 -5.29 5.95 16.14
CA PRO A 106 -5.18 4.50 16.01
C PRO A 106 -6.32 3.77 16.74
N MET A 107 -7.57 4.00 16.32
CA MET A 107 -8.79 3.43 16.94
C MET A 107 -9.18 2.04 16.39
N GLY A 108 -8.23 1.33 15.78
CA GLY A 108 -8.43 -0.03 15.26
C GLY A 108 -9.01 -0.12 13.85
N LEU A 109 -9.32 -1.35 13.44
CA LEU A 109 -9.65 -1.72 12.06
C LEU A 109 -10.95 -1.07 11.55
N GLY A 110 -12.02 -1.11 12.34
CA GLY A 110 -13.31 -0.52 11.95
C GLY A 110 -13.20 0.98 11.67
N HIS A 111 -12.44 1.71 12.50
CA HIS A 111 -12.16 3.13 12.27
C HIS A 111 -11.36 3.34 10.98
N ALA A 112 -10.34 2.51 10.72
CA ALA A 112 -9.56 2.61 9.49
C ALA A 112 -10.46 2.44 8.24
N VAL A 113 -11.31 1.42 8.23
CA VAL A 113 -12.27 1.21 7.13
C VAL A 113 -13.22 2.42 6.98
N TRP A 114 -13.72 2.97 8.10
CA TRP A 114 -14.60 4.14 8.09
C TRP A 114 -13.92 5.40 7.51
N CYS A 115 -12.61 5.57 7.65
CA CYS A 115 -11.88 6.70 7.05
C CYS A 115 -11.92 6.69 5.52
N ALA A 116 -12.15 5.54 4.88
CA ALA A 116 -12.22 5.40 3.42
C ALA A 116 -13.65 5.64 2.85
N ARG A 117 -14.67 5.84 3.69
CA ARG A 117 -16.09 5.84 3.30
C ARG A 117 -16.44 6.75 2.13
N ASP A 118 -15.84 7.94 2.05
CA ASP A 118 -16.20 8.94 1.04
C ASP A 118 -15.53 8.65 -0.31
N ILE A 119 -14.42 7.90 -0.31
CA ILE A 119 -13.75 7.40 -1.52
C ILE A 119 -14.45 6.14 -2.04
N VAL A 120 -14.86 5.27 -1.11
CA VAL A 120 -15.61 4.04 -1.42
C VAL A 120 -17.00 4.38 -1.96
N GLY A 121 -17.74 5.26 -1.29
CA GLY A 121 -19.12 5.59 -1.65
C GLY A 121 -20.10 4.43 -1.46
N ASP A 122 -21.14 4.37 -2.27
CA ASP A 122 -22.09 3.24 -2.32
C ASP A 122 -21.60 2.18 -3.33
N GLU A 123 -20.42 1.62 -3.10
CA GLU A 123 -19.84 0.55 -3.91
C GLU A 123 -19.31 -0.59 -3.02
N PRO A 124 -19.34 -1.85 -3.49
CA PRO A 124 -18.67 -2.93 -2.79
C PRO A 124 -17.15 -2.68 -2.80
N PHE A 125 -16.47 -3.05 -1.71
CA PHE A 125 -15.04 -2.89 -1.55
C PHE A 125 -14.42 -4.06 -0.81
N ALA A 126 -13.15 -4.34 -1.09
CA ALA A 126 -12.35 -5.32 -0.38
C ALA A 126 -11.59 -4.67 0.78
N VAL A 127 -11.21 -5.45 1.78
CA VAL A 127 -10.30 -5.03 2.84
C VAL A 127 -9.16 -6.04 2.90
N LEU A 128 -7.92 -5.57 2.75
CA LEU A 128 -6.73 -6.42 2.76
C LEU A 128 -5.80 -5.97 3.90
N LEU A 129 -5.39 -6.92 4.74
CA LEU A 129 -4.43 -6.71 5.82
C LEU A 129 -3.08 -7.27 5.36
N ALA A 130 -2.12 -6.39 5.08
CA ALA A 130 -0.83 -6.80 4.51
C ALA A 130 -0.01 -7.75 5.42
N ASP A 131 -0.31 -7.80 6.72
CA ASP A 131 0.36 -8.72 7.66
C ASP A 131 -0.23 -10.13 7.71
N ASP A 132 -1.37 -10.40 7.08
CA ASP A 132 -1.93 -11.75 6.92
C ASP A 132 -1.34 -12.40 5.65
N PHE A 133 -0.06 -12.77 5.73
CA PHE A 133 0.63 -13.48 4.66
C PHE A 133 0.34 -14.99 4.77
N MET A 134 -0.41 -15.55 3.81
CA MET A 134 -0.73 -16.99 3.71
C MET A 134 0.10 -17.70 2.66
#